data_AF-X7ZIV1-F1
#
_entry.id   AF-X7ZIV1-F1
#
_cell.length_a   1.000
_cell.length_b   1.000
_cell.length_c   1.000
_cell.angle_alpha   90.00
_cell.angle_beta   90.00
_cell.angle_gamma   90.00
#
_symmetry.space_group_name_H-M   'P 1'
#
loop_
_entity.id
_entity.type
_entity.pdbx_description
1 polymer ?
#
loop_
_entity_poly.entity_id
_entity_poly.type
_entity_poly.pdbx_seq_one_letter_code
_entity_poly.pdbx_strand_id
1 'polypeptide(L)'
;MPIYAEAKVHRDYHIQVDRALYSIPEHLRGQTVSVRADGELVKAFHGGKLVKTHPASPPADVAPTRLICPLTRPATRCGPDPLIATAAATG
;
A
#
# COMPACT_ATOMS: atom_id res chain seq x y z
N MET A 1 1.31 15.54 -13.86
CA MET A 1 2.67 16.11 -13.75
C MET A 1 3.30 15.60 -12.47
N PRO A 2 4.58 15.20 -12.47
CA PRO A 2 5.25 14.75 -11.25
C PRO A 2 5.48 15.92 -10.29
N ILE A 3 5.18 15.71 -9.01
CA ILE A 3 5.42 16.68 -7.95
C ILE A 3 6.79 16.37 -7.33
N TYR A 4 7.64 17.38 -7.23
CA TYR A 4 8.93 17.30 -6.56
C TYR A 4 8.85 18.10 -5.27
N ALA A 5 9.12 17.44 -4.14
CA ALA A 5 9.10 18.06 -2.82
C ALA A 5 10.34 17.64 -2.03
N GLU A 6 10.95 18.57 -1.29
CA GLU A 6 11.99 18.25 -0.32
C GLU A 6 11.39 18.18 1.07
N ALA A 7 11.50 17.01 1.71
CA ALA A 7 10.93 16.77 3.04
C ALA A 7 12.03 16.39 4.02
N LYS A 8 12.02 17.00 5.21
CA LYS A 8 12.89 16.60 6.30
C LYS A 8 12.27 15.41 7.03
N VAL A 9 13.06 14.34 7.19
CA VAL A 9 12.59 13.15 7.91
C VAL A 9 12.41 13.48 9.38
N HIS A 10 11.18 13.33 9.88
CA HIS A 10 10.87 13.60 11.28
C HIS A 10 11.54 12.59 12.22
N ARG A 11 11.57 12.91 13.52
CA ARG A 11 12.13 12.02 14.55
C ARG A 11 11.45 10.65 14.57
N ASP A 12 10.19 10.62 14.17
CA ASP A 12 9.31 9.45 14.08
C ASP A 12 9.45 8.70 12.75
N TYR A 13 10.44 9.03 11.91
CA TYR A 13 10.71 8.40 10.62
C TYR A 13 9.59 8.59 9.58
N HIS A 14 8.80 9.65 9.72
CA HIS A 14 7.74 10.00 8.77
C HIS A 14 8.07 11.28 8.02
N ILE A 15 7.60 11.35 6.77
CA ILE A 15 7.60 12.56 5.95
C ILE A 15 6.19 12.87 5.49
N GLN A 16 5.87 14.16 5.35
CA GLN A 16 4.60 14.61 4.82
C GLN A 16 4.79 15.08 3.37
N VAL A 17 4.04 14.49 2.44
CA VAL A 17 4.11 14.78 1.01
C VAL A 17 2.69 14.77 0.46
N ASP A 18 2.27 15.85 -0.19
CA ASP A 18 0.93 16.00 -0.75
C ASP A 18 -0.19 15.66 0.26
N ARG A 19 -0.04 16.15 1.50
CA ARG A 19 -0.93 15.88 2.66
C ARG A 19 -0.97 14.42 3.16
N ALA A 20 -0.22 13.51 2.56
CA ALA A 20 -0.07 12.12 3.04
C ALA A 20 1.22 11.93 3.85
N LEU A 21 1.17 11.05 4.84
CA LEU A 21 2.32 10.65 5.65
C LEU A 21 2.90 9.34 5.13
N TYR A 22 4.21 9.33 4.88
CA TYR A 22 4.92 8.14 4.42
C TYR A 22 6.03 7.76 5.39
N SER A 23 6.16 6.47 5.69
CA SER A 23 7.22 5.95 6.54
C SER A 23 8.51 5.77 5.74
N ILE A 24 9.60 6.29 6.27
CA ILE A 24 10.94 6.23 5.68
C ILE A 24 11.81 5.33 6.56
N PRO A 25 12.73 4.58 5.97
CA PRO A 25 13.64 3.78 6.77
C PRO A 25 14.49 4.64 7.71
N GLU A 26 14.74 4.11 8.91
CA GLU A 26 15.34 4.83 10.04
C GLU A 26 16.74 5.41 9.76
N HIS A 27 17.45 4.87 8.77
CA HIS A 27 18.78 5.32 8.36
C HIS A 27 18.80 6.80 7.90
N LEU A 28 17.64 7.34 7.51
CA LEU A 28 17.51 8.71 7.01
C LEU A 28 16.95 9.70 8.06
N ARG A 29 16.85 9.29 9.33
CA ARG A 29 16.32 10.15 10.40
C ARG A 29 17.09 11.46 10.50
N GLY A 30 16.37 12.58 10.47
CA GLY A 30 16.96 13.92 10.56
C GLY A 30 17.65 14.42 9.28
N GLN A 31 17.69 13.61 8.21
CA GLN A 31 18.21 14.01 6.91
C GLN A 31 17.10 14.61 6.04
N THR A 32 17.48 15.40 5.04
CA THR A 32 16.56 15.94 4.03
C THR A 32 16.50 14.98 2.86
N VAL A 33 15.30 14.57 2.47
CA VAL A 33 15.08 13.66 1.33
C VAL A 33 14.31 14.37 0.22
N SER A 34 14.68 14.09 -1.02
CA SER A 34 13.96 14.57 -2.20
C SER A 34 12.89 13.54 -2.55
N VAL A 35 11.64 13.95 -2.55
CA VAL A 35 10.51 13.09 -2.88
C VAL A 35 9.95 13.47 -4.23
N ARG A 36 9.71 12.45 -5.04
CA ARG A 36 9.01 12.55 -6.30
C ARG A 36 7.70 11.79 -6.18
N ALA A 37 6.59 12.51 -6.18
CA ALA A 37 5.26 11.92 -6.26
C ALA A 37 4.80 11.95 -7.72
N ASP A 38 4.77 10.77 -8.33
CA ASP A 38 4.03 10.49 -9.54
C ASP A 38 2.59 10.10 -9.13
N GLY A 39 1.59 10.32 -9.99
CA GLY A 39 0.17 10.13 -9.63
C GLY A 39 -0.21 8.72 -9.15
N GLU A 40 0.67 7.73 -9.34
CA GLU A 40 0.50 6.34 -8.90
C GLU A 40 1.56 5.92 -7.85
N LEU A 41 2.68 6.63 -7.75
CA LEU A 41 3.87 6.18 -7.00
C LEU A 41 4.60 7.37 -6.36
N VAL A 42 4.97 7.22 -5.09
CA VAL A 42 5.83 8.16 -4.36
C VAL A 42 7.21 7.56 -4.16
N LYS A 43 8.24 8.21 -4.70
CA LYS A 43 9.64 7.78 -4.65
C LYS A 43 10.46 8.74 -3.79
N ALA A 44 11.12 8.21 -2.77
CA ALA A 44 12.02 8.98 -1.90
C ALA A 44 13.48 8.75 -2.30
N PHE A 45 14.19 9.84 -2.56
CA PHE A 45 15.59 9.89 -2.93
C PHE A 45 16.42 10.58 -1.85
N HIS A 46 17.62 10.07 -1.62
CA HIS A 46 18.59 10.66 -0.70
C HIS A 46 19.99 10.64 -1.35
N GLY A 47 20.62 11.80 -1.52
CA GLY A 47 21.93 11.91 -2.17
C GLY A 47 21.98 11.30 -3.58
N GLY A 48 20.87 11.37 -4.33
CA GLY A 48 20.74 10.77 -5.66
C GLY A 48 20.41 9.27 -5.69
N LYS A 49 20.29 8.60 -4.53
CA LYS A 49 19.92 7.18 -4.44
C LYS A 49 18.44 7.01 -4.11
N LEU A 50 17.74 6.14 -4.84
CA LEU A 50 16.37 5.73 -4.50
C LEU A 50 16.42 4.87 -3.24
N VAL A 51 15.76 5.34 -2.18
CA VAL A 51 15.80 4.65 -0.88
C VAL A 51 14.51 3.86 -0.65
N LYS A 52 13.37 4.43 -1.03
CA LYS A 52 12.06 3.81 -0.81
C LYS A 52 11.10 4.22 -1.92
N THR A 53 10.21 3.30 -2.30
CA THR A 53 9.07 3.58 -3.17
C THR A 53 7.82 3.12 -2.44
N HIS A 54 6.82 4.00 -2.40
CA HIS A 54 5.49 3.74 -1.87
C HIS A 54 4.47 3.89 -3.00
N PRO A 55 3.42 3.07 -3.05
CA PRO A 55 2.26 3.40 -3.87
C PRO A 55 1.69 4.74 -3.39
N ALA A 56 1.44 5.67 -4.31
CA ALA A 56 0.64 6.83 -3.96
C ALA A 56 -0.74 6.29 -3.59
N SER A 57 -1.27 6.67 -2.42
CA SER A 57 -2.63 6.28 -2.09
C SER A 57 -3.54 6.92 -3.14
N PRO A 58 -4.23 6.15 -3.99
CA PRO A 58 -5.24 6.75 -4.84
C PRO A 58 -6.31 7.37 -3.94
N PRO A 59 -7.00 8.43 -4.40
CA PRO A 59 -8.23 8.87 -3.76
C PRO A 59 -9.17 7.66 -3.69
N ALA A 60 -9.86 7.50 -2.56
CA ALA A 60 -10.52 6.27 -2.09
C ALA A 60 -11.63 5.66 -2.99
N ASP A 61 -11.78 6.07 -4.25
CA ASP A 61 -12.84 5.63 -5.14
C ASP A 61 -12.43 4.44 -6.04
N VAL A 62 -11.13 4.17 -6.21
CA VAL A 62 -10.66 3.01 -6.99
C VAL A 62 -9.63 2.21 -6.20
N ALA A 63 -10.05 1.05 -5.70
CA ALA A 63 -9.13 0.09 -5.08
C ALA A 63 -8.07 -0.32 -6.11
N PRO A 64 -6.76 -0.10 -5.86
CA PRO A 64 -5.75 -0.66 -6.72
C PRO A 64 -5.74 -2.17 -6.48
N THR A 65 -6.20 -2.91 -7.48
CA THR A 65 -5.91 -4.34 -7.61
C THR A 65 -4.41 -4.51 -7.77
N ARG A 66 -3.68 -4.48 -6.65
CA ARG A 66 -2.47 -5.27 -6.43
C ARG A 66 -1.87 -4.91 -5.09
N LEU A 67 -1.69 -5.99 -4.32
CA LEU A 67 -0.82 -6.09 -3.15
C LEU A 67 -1.38 -5.58 -1.82
N ILE A 68 -2.52 -6.14 -1.43
CA ILE A 68 -2.68 -6.61 -0.05
C ILE A 68 -2.39 -8.12 -0.06
N CYS A 69 -1.20 -8.49 0.41
CA CYS A 69 -0.74 -9.81 0.88
C CYS A 69 -1.22 -11.10 0.15
N PRO A 70 -0.32 -11.81 -0.58
CA PRO A 70 -0.52 -13.21 -0.94
C PRO A 70 0.13 -14.13 0.12
N LEU A 71 -0.60 -14.52 1.16
CA LEU A 71 -0.37 -15.69 2.03
C LEU A 71 -1.59 -15.76 2.99
N THR A 72 -2.39 -16.80 3.14
CA THR A 72 -2.27 -18.23 2.82
C THR A 72 -3.68 -18.85 2.87
N ARG A 73 -4.13 -19.48 1.79
CA ARG A 73 -4.70 -20.85 1.80
C ARG A 73 -5.09 -21.25 0.37
N PRO A 74 -4.34 -22.18 -0.26
CA PRO A 74 -4.78 -22.78 -1.52
C PRO A 74 -5.93 -23.76 -1.26
N ALA A 75 -6.82 -23.83 -2.23
CA ALA A 75 -8.00 -24.68 -2.26
C ALA A 75 -7.67 -26.17 -2.04
N THR A 76 -8.41 -26.83 -1.16
CA THR A 76 -8.63 -28.28 -1.27
C THR A 76 -10.05 -28.48 -1.78
N ARG A 77 -10.15 -28.78 -3.07
CA ARG A 77 -11.29 -29.48 -3.67
C ARG A 77 -11.26 -30.94 -3.17
N CYS A 78 -12.33 -31.40 -2.54
CA CYS A 78 -12.89 -32.76 -2.70
C CYS A 78 -14.17 -32.88 -1.86
N GLY A 79 -15.30 -33.31 -2.46
CA GLY A 79 -16.41 -33.92 -1.69
C GLY A 79 -15.99 -35.27 -1.09
N PRO A 80 -16.86 -36.05 -0.40
CA PRO A 80 -18.34 -36.11 -0.55
C PRO A 80 -19.18 -36.03 0.76
N ASP A 81 -20.41 -35.49 0.62
CA ASP A 81 -21.75 -35.90 1.16
C ASP A 81 -21.97 -36.25 2.66
N PRO A 82 -23.22 -36.40 3.16
CA PRO A 82 -24.47 -35.63 3.01
C PRO A 82 -24.85 -34.94 4.35
N LEU A 83 -25.92 -34.15 4.38
CA LEU A 83 -27.05 -34.24 5.34
C LEU A 83 -27.74 -32.89 5.60
N ILE A 84 -29.00 -32.85 5.13
CA ILE A 84 -30.20 -32.26 5.76
C ILE A 84 -30.35 -30.73 5.78
N ALA A 85 -31.28 -30.26 4.94
CA ALA A 85 -32.41 -29.37 5.30
C ALA A 85 -33.26 -29.16 4.02
N THR A 86 -34.19 -30.08 3.69
CA THR A 86 -35.65 -29.99 3.91
C THR A 86 -36.30 -28.60 3.90
N ALA A 87 -37.36 -28.52 3.06
CA ALA A 87 -38.49 -27.58 3.00
C ALA A 87 -38.21 -26.21 2.35
N ALA A 88 -39.06 -25.64 1.47
CA ALA A 88 -40.47 -25.89 1.20
C ALA A 88 -40.85 -25.50 -0.24
N ALA A 89 -41.74 -26.27 -0.86
CA ALA A 89 -42.56 -25.81 -1.98
C ALA A 89 -43.98 -26.34 -1.75
N THR A 90 -44.87 -25.42 -1.38
CA THR A 90 -46.32 -25.59 -1.29
C THR A 90 -46.91 -25.64 -2.69
N GLY A 91 -47.88 -26.53 -2.91
CA GLY A 91 -48.67 -26.64 -4.14
C GLY A 91 -49.85 -25.69 -4.19
#